data_AF-A0A2P5N121-F1
#
_entry.id   AF-A0A2P5N121-F1
#
_cell.length_a   1.000
_cell.length_b   1.000
_cell.length_c   1.000
_cell.angle_alpha   90.00
_cell.angle_beta   90.00
_cell.angle_gamma   90.00
#
_symmetry.space_group_name_H-M   'P 1'
#
loop_
_entity.id
_entity.type
_entity.pdbx_description
1 polymer ?
#
loop_
_entity_poly.entity_id
_entity_poly.type
_entity_poly.pdbx_seq_one_letter_code
_entity_poly.pdbx_strand_id
1 'polypeptide(L)' 'MTNFKQRMQPVIDAMPDGDDKAKLQALVDAQDAVEQPDIHPKERAQALRRLALLEHSNQVPPTYAAT' A
#
# COMPACT_ATOMS: atom_id res chain seq x y z
N MET A 1 -10.85 -6.98 20.60
CA MET A 1 -11.16 -6.82 19.16
C MET A 1 -10.13 -7.59 18.36
N THR A 2 -10.54 -8.36 17.35
CA THR A 2 -9.64 -8.88 16.31
C THR A 2 -9.39 -7.78 15.29
N ASN A 3 -8.12 -7.41 15.06
CA ASN A 3 -7.76 -6.38 14.07
C ASN A 3 -7.90 -6.92 12.63
N PHE A 4 -7.96 -6.04 11.65
CA PHE A 4 -8.17 -6.38 10.24
C PHE A 4 -7.19 -7.46 9.73
N LYS A 5 -5.90 -7.33 10.07
CA LYS A 5 -4.87 -8.31 9.71
C LYS A 5 -5.16 -9.71 10.26
N GLN A 6 -5.66 -9.80 11.49
CA GLN A 6 -6.01 -11.10 12.08
C GLN A 6 -7.19 -11.78 11.37
N ARG A 7 -8.09 -11.01 10.75
CA ARG A 7 -9.20 -11.55 9.96
C ARG A 7 -8.75 -12.01 8.57
N MET A 8 -7.76 -11.31 7.99
CA MET A 8 -7.27 -11.56 6.64
C MET A 8 -6.13 -12.59 6.56
N GLN A 9 -5.43 -12.85 7.67
CA GLN A 9 -4.35 -13.83 7.74
C GLN A 9 -4.71 -15.22 7.15
N PRO A 10 -5.87 -15.84 7.45
CA PRO A 10 -6.22 -17.13 6.83
C PRO A 10 -6.46 -17.07 5.33
N VAL A 11 -6.88 -15.92 4.79
CA VAL A 11 -7.05 -15.72 3.34
C VAL A 11 -5.69 -15.62 2.66
N ILE A 12 -4.74 -14.91 3.28
CA ILE A 12 -3.36 -14.79 2.77
C ILE A 12 -2.64 -16.14 2.87
N ASP A 13 -2.82 -16.88 3.97
CA ASP A 13 -2.16 -18.16 4.19
C ASP A 13 -2.62 -19.23 3.18
N ALA A 14 -3.89 -19.18 2.78
CA ALA A 14 -4.46 -20.04 1.75
C ALA A 14 -4.00 -19.70 0.31
N MET A 15 -3.32 -18.57 0.12
CA MET A 15 -2.81 -18.20 -1.21
C MET A 15 -1.47 -18.87 -1.52
N PRO A 16 -1.27 -19.26 -2.80
CA PRO A 16 0.02 -19.74 -3.26
C PRO A 16 1.08 -18.66 -3.09
N ASP A 17 2.28 -19.07 -2.68
CA ASP A 17 3.41 -18.16 -2.55
C ASP A 17 3.78 -17.56 -3.91
N GLY A 18 3.72 -16.24 -3.99
CA GLY A 18 3.91 -15.48 -5.22
C GLY A 18 3.75 -13.98 -5.00
N ASP A 19 3.96 -13.21 -6.06
CA ASP A 19 3.93 -11.74 -6.04
C ASP A 19 2.57 -11.19 -5.55
N ASP A 20 1.48 -11.89 -5.88
CA ASP A 20 0.12 -11.54 -5.46
C ASP A 20 -0.10 -11.68 -3.95
N LYS A 21 0.46 -12.73 -3.32
CA LYS A 21 0.40 -12.94 -1.87
C LYS A 21 1.14 -11.82 -1.13
N ALA A 22 2.31 -11.41 -1.63
CA ALA A 22 3.09 -10.31 -1.07
C ALA A 22 2.35 -8.96 -1.19
N LYS A 23 1.70 -8.69 -2.33
CA LYS A 23 0.87 -7.49 -2.53
C LYS A 23 -0.33 -7.46 -1.59
N LEU A 24 -1.06 -8.57 -1.46
CA LEU A 24 -2.20 -8.67 -0.56
C LEU A 24 -1.77 -8.53 0.91
N GLN A 25 -0.62 -9.10 1.29
CA GLN A 25 -0.07 -8.91 2.64
C GLN A 25 0.26 -7.43 2.92
N ALA A 26 0.81 -6.70 1.95
CA ALA A 26 1.11 -5.28 2.08
C ALA A 26 -0.17 -4.41 2.17
N LEU A 27 -1.20 -4.73 1.39
CA LEU A 27 -2.50 -4.05 1.46
C LEU A 27 -3.18 -4.26 2.82
N VAL A 28 -3.12 -5.50 3.33
CA VAL A 28 -3.68 -5.84 4.64
C VAL A 28 -2.95 -5.13 5.77
N ASP A 29 -1.62 -5.03 5.70
CA ASP A 29 -0.82 -4.30 6.69
C ASP A 29 -1.12 -2.79 6.66
N ALA A 30 -1.25 -2.21 5.46
CA ALA A 30 -1.62 -0.81 5.29
C ALA A 30 -3.02 -0.50 5.84
N GLN A 31 -3.97 -1.42 5.70
CA GLN A 31 -5.34 -1.24 6.21
C GLN A 31 -5.42 -1.44 7.73
N ASP A 32 -4.65 -2.39 8.27
CA ASP A 32 -4.47 -2.57 9.71
C ASP A 32 -3.88 -1.31 10.38
N ALA A 33 -2.92 -0.66 9.70
CA ALA A 33 -2.33 0.62 10.08
C ALA A 33 -3.27 1.83 9.93
N VAL A 34 -4.38 1.71 9.20
CA VAL A 34 -5.42 2.75 9.14
C VAL A 34 -6.48 2.52 10.21
N GLU A 35 -6.79 1.26 10.51
CA GLU A 35 -7.75 0.87 11.54
C GLU A 35 -7.19 1.00 12.97
N GLN A 36 -5.87 1.05 13.16
CA GLN A 36 -5.28 1.43 14.44
C GLN A 36 -5.28 2.97 14.59
N PRO A 37 -6.11 3.54 15.49
CA PRO A 37 -6.15 4.99 15.73
C PRO A 37 -4.87 5.54 16.37
N ASP A 38 -3.90 4.68 16.70
CA ASP A 38 -2.61 5.02 17.32
C ASP A 38 -1.45 5.08 16.30
N ILE A 39 -1.71 4.88 15.00
CA ILE A 39 -0.66 4.99 13.99
C ILE A 39 -0.25 6.45 13.85
N HIS A 40 0.95 6.72 14.36
CA HIS A 40 1.56 8.03 14.40
C HIS A 40 1.38 8.75 13.05
N PRO A 41 0.92 10.02 13.02
CA PRO A 41 0.68 10.78 11.80
C PRO A 41 1.90 10.83 10.85
N LYS A 42 3.09 10.53 11.38
CA LYS A 42 4.35 10.39 10.65
C LYS A 42 4.36 9.22 9.66
N GLU A 43 3.86 8.04 10.04
CA GLU A 43 3.82 6.87 9.14
C GLU A 43 2.77 7.06 8.05
N ARG A 44 1.60 7.62 8.40
CA ARG A 44 0.58 8.03 7.43
C ARG A 44 1.11 9.05 6.43
N ALA A 45 1.87 10.05 6.89
CA ALA A 45 2.51 11.02 6.01
C ALA A 45 3.59 10.39 5.11
N GLN A 46 4.29 9.37 5.60
CA GLN A 46 5.33 8.69 4.84
C GLN A 46 4.75 7.78 3.75
N ALA A 47 3.65 7.07 4.04
CA ALA A 47 2.91 6.28 3.07
C ALA A 47 2.33 7.17 1.94
N LEU A 48 1.71 8.30 2.29
CA LEU A 48 1.18 9.26 1.31
C LEU A 48 2.28 9.87 0.43
N ARG A 49 3.45 10.18 1.00
CA ARG A 49 4.61 10.66 0.21
C ARG A 49 5.11 9.62 -0.79
N ARG A 50 5.17 8.35 -0.40
CA ARG A 50 5.56 7.26 -1.31
C ARG A 50 4.57 7.12 -2.47
N LEU A 51 3.27 7.21 -2.19
CA LEU A 51 2.24 7.19 -3.24
C LEU A 51 2.38 8.36 -4.22
N ALA A 52 2.58 9.58 -3.72
CA ALA A 52 2.76 10.76 -4.58
C ALA A 52 4.02 10.67 -5.48
N LEU A 53 5.09 10.05 -4.98
CA LEU A 53 6.31 9.80 -5.76
C LEU A 53 6.10 8.76 -6.85
N LEU A 54 5.32 7.71 -6.57
CA LEU A 54 4.96 6.68 -7.56
C LEU A 54 4.07 7.25 -8.68
N GLU A 55 3.12 8.13 -8.34
CA GLU A 55 2.28 8.85 -9.32
C GLU A 55 3.11 9.75 -10.23
N HIS A 56 4.09 10.49 -9.67
CA HIS A 56 5.00 11.34 -10.45
C HIS A 56 5.92 10.54 -11.38
N SER A 57 6.40 9.37 -10.94
CA SER A 57 7.21 8.49 -11.79
C SER A 57 6.43 7.85 -12.94
N ASN A 58 5.10 7.82 -12.88
CA ASN A 58 4.25 7.30 -13.95
C ASN A 58 3.78 8.39 -14.94
N GLN A 59 4.24 9.64 -14.77
CA GLN A 59 3.89 10.75 -15.65
C GLN A 59 4.92 10.83 -16.80
N VAL A 60 4.53 10.30 -17.97
CA VAL A 60 5.21 10.48 -19.26
C VAL A 60 5.56 11.96 -19.48
N PRO A 61 6.80 12.32 -19.88
CA PRO A 61 7.17 13.71 -20.09
C PRO A 61 6.35 14.32 -21.23
N PRO A 62 5.93 15.60 -21.15
CA PRO A 62 5.35 16.27 -22.30
C PRO A 62 6.41 16.33 -23.39
N THR A 63 6.19 15.61 -24.49
CA THR A 63 6.97 15.75 -25.71
C THR A 63 6.92 17.21 -26.12
N TYR A 64 8.05 17.91 -26.01
CA TYR A 64 8.26 19.18 -26.69
C TYR A 64 8.17 18.91 -28.20
N ALA A 65 6.97 19.09 -28.77
CA ALA A 65 6.79 19.17 -30.20
C ALA A 65 7.46 20.47 -30.67
N ALA A 66 8.69 20.33 -31.16
CA ALA A 66 9.29 21.33 -32.02
C ALA A 66 8.49 21.37 -33.31
N THR A 67 7.91 22.53 -33.63
CA THR A 67 7.48 22.93 -34.98
C THR A 67 7.72 24.42 -35.09
#